data_AF-A0A350WTF1-F1
#
_entry.id   AF-A0A350WTF1-F1
#
_cell.length_a   1.000
_cell.length_b   1.000
_cell.length_c   1.000
_cell.angle_alpha   90.00
_cell.angle_beta   90.00
_cell.angle_gamma   90.00
#
_symmetry.space_group_name_H-M   'P 1'
#
loop_
_entity.id
_entity.type
_entity.pdbx_description
1 polymer ?
#
loop_
_entity_poly.entity_id
_entity_poly.type
_entity_poly.pdbx_seq_one_letter_code
_entity_poly.pdbx_strand_id
1 'polypeptide(L)'
;MLIDAARDKFEVILAWREDSLYRGVRAMLAVLETVQNYKIDILFAKETFDPTIAPIRAWVAQMELDGMKERMEMGGKARLKAGKANMGQDRYSYIRIGENIHLVEEEAKCIRNIINWYI
;
A
#
# COMPACT_ATOMS: atom_id res chain seq x y z
N MET A 1 -2.41 -20.24 -8.23
CA MET A 1 -1.01 -20.04 -8.70
C MET A 1 -0.05 -19.86 -7.54
N LEU A 2 0.16 -18.68 -6.93
CA LEU A 2 1.15 -18.54 -5.83
C LEU A 2 0.92 -19.49 -4.63
N ILE A 3 -0.34 -19.79 -4.30
CA ILE A 3 -0.71 -20.77 -3.26
C ILE A 3 -0.41 -22.21 -3.68
N ASP A 4 -0.45 -22.50 -4.98
CA ASP A 4 -0.14 -23.82 -5.54
C ASP A 4 1.37 -24.03 -5.72
N ALA A 5 2.10 -22.94 -6.00
CA ALA A 5 3.56 -22.84 -5.92
C ALA A 5 4.04 -23.17 -4.51
N ALA A 6 3.39 -22.60 -3.49
CA ALA A 6 3.69 -22.91 -2.09
C ALA A 6 3.38 -24.36 -1.66
N ARG A 7 2.77 -25.16 -2.54
CA ARG A 7 2.42 -26.57 -2.32
C ARG A 7 3.24 -27.52 -3.20
N ASP A 8 4.35 -27.04 -3.77
CA ASP A 8 5.24 -27.79 -4.69
C ASP A 8 4.51 -28.45 -5.87
N LYS A 9 3.41 -27.86 -6.35
CA LYS A 9 2.66 -28.44 -7.47
C LYS A 9 3.30 -28.18 -8.83
N PHE A 10 4.24 -27.25 -8.91
CA PHE A 10 4.98 -26.92 -10.13
C PHE A 10 6.29 -26.23 -9.78
N GLU A 11 7.31 -26.50 -10.60
CA GLU A 11 8.68 -26.00 -10.44
C GLU A 11 8.97 -24.79 -11.35
N VAL A 12 8.16 -24.59 -12.40
CA VAL A 12 8.39 -23.56 -13.42
C VAL A 12 7.11 -22.77 -13.69
N ILE A 13 7.23 -21.44 -13.68
CA ILE A 13 6.17 -20.51 -14.12
C ILE A 13 6.57 -19.97 -15.49
N LEU A 14 5.70 -20.18 -16.49
CA LEU A 14 5.88 -19.66 -17.83
C LEU A 14 4.92 -18.49 -18.06
N ALA A 15 5.47 -17.32 -18.38
CA ALA A 15 4.68 -16.11 -18.63
C ALA A 15 5.08 -15.46 -19.96
N TRP A 16 4.13 -14.78 -20.59
CA TRP A 16 4.36 -14.16 -21.91
C TRP A 16 5.30 -12.95 -21.82
N ARG A 17 5.09 -12.10 -20.81
CA ARG A 17 5.89 -10.92 -20.49
C ARG A 17 5.77 -10.62 -18.97
N GLU A 18 6.71 -9.85 -18.43
CA GLU A 18 6.75 -9.42 -17.03
C GLU A 18 5.42 -8.79 -16.54
N ASP A 19 4.78 -7.96 -17.37
CA ASP A 19 3.49 -7.31 -17.07
C ASP A 19 2.31 -8.29 -16.87
N SER A 20 2.47 -9.52 -17.33
CA SER A 20 1.48 -10.59 -17.25
C SER A 20 1.60 -11.38 -15.95
N LEU A 21 2.75 -11.26 -15.25
CA LEU A 21 3.03 -11.97 -14.01
C LEU A 21 2.65 -11.14 -12.78
N TYR A 22 2.94 -9.84 -12.79
CA TYR A 22 2.57 -8.93 -11.70
C TYR A 22 2.21 -7.55 -12.22
N ARG A 23 1.26 -6.90 -11.52
CA ARG A 23 0.88 -5.51 -11.77
C ARG A 23 1.32 -4.65 -10.58
N GLY A 24 2.34 -3.84 -10.80
CA GLY A 24 2.90 -2.94 -9.80
C GLY A 24 3.85 -3.62 -8.81
N VAL A 25 4.57 -2.78 -8.07
CA VAL A 25 5.73 -3.16 -7.24
C VAL A 25 5.38 -4.12 -6.11
N ARG A 26 4.24 -3.91 -5.45
CA ARG A 26 3.78 -4.77 -4.35
C ARG A 26 3.55 -6.20 -4.81
N ALA A 27 2.93 -6.37 -5.97
CA ALA A 27 2.69 -7.69 -6.55
C ALA A 27 4.02 -8.35 -6.96
N MET A 28 4.96 -7.56 -7.49
CA MET A 28 6.31 -8.06 -7.82
C MET A 28 7.05 -8.59 -6.59
N LEU A 29 7.06 -7.85 -5.47
CA LEU A 29 7.71 -8.28 -4.23
C LEU A 29 7.16 -9.62 -3.73
N ALA A 30 5.83 -9.77 -3.69
CA ALA A 30 5.20 -11.02 -3.28
C ALA A 30 5.60 -12.18 -4.20
N VAL A 31 5.61 -11.96 -5.52
CA VAL A 31 6.03 -12.99 -6.48
C VAL A 31 7.50 -13.37 -6.28
N LEU A 32 8.40 -12.41 -6.14
CA LEU A 32 9.83 -12.64 -5.94
C LEU A 32 10.13 -13.39 -4.64
N GLU A 33 9.45 -13.03 -3.55
CA GLU A 33 9.58 -13.71 -2.26
C GLU A 33 9.10 -15.16 -2.36
N THR A 34 7.99 -15.41 -3.04
CA THR A 34 7.49 -16.77 -3.27
C THR A 34 8.46 -17.58 -4.13
N VAL A 35 9.01 -16.97 -5.18
CA VAL A 35 9.99 -17.60 -6.07
C VAL A 35 11.28 -17.98 -5.33
N GLN A 36 11.80 -17.10 -4.48
CA GLN A 36 12.99 -17.38 -3.68
C GLN A 36 12.74 -18.48 -2.64
N ASN A 37 11.61 -18.41 -1.93
CA ASN A 37 11.30 -19.35 -0.85
C ASN A 37 11.04 -20.78 -1.37
N TYR A 38 10.42 -20.91 -2.54
CA TYR A 38 10.04 -22.20 -3.12
C TYR A 38 10.92 -22.62 -4.31
N LYS A 39 12.01 -21.90 -4.59
CA LYS A 39 12.97 -22.16 -5.69
C LYS A 39 12.29 -22.41 -7.05
N ILE A 40 11.34 -21.55 -7.40
CA ILE A 40 10.54 -21.70 -8.61
C ILE A 40 11.22 -20.93 -9.75
N ASP A 41 11.44 -21.57 -10.89
CA ASP A 41 12.01 -20.88 -12.05
C ASP A 41 10.94 -20.10 -12.81
N ILE A 42 11.26 -18.85 -13.19
CA ILE A 42 10.40 -18.04 -14.05
C ILE A 42 11.03 -17.96 -15.44
N LEU A 43 10.27 -18.37 -16.45
CA LEU A 43 10.62 -18.23 -17.85
C LEU A 43 9.64 -17.25 -18.53
N PHE A 44 10.19 -16.21 -19.15
CA PHE A 44 9.41 -15.33 -20.01
C PHE A 44 9.60 -15.71 -21.48
N ALA A 45 8.51 -15.74 -22.23
CA ALA A 45 8.53 -16.13 -23.64
C ALA A 45 9.16 -15.07 -24.56
N LYS A 46 9.15 -13.78 -24.16
CA LYS A 46 9.59 -12.66 -24.99
C LYS A 46 10.75 -11.84 -24.43
N GLU A 47 11.04 -11.95 -23.13
CA GLU A 47 12.04 -11.14 -22.43
C GLU A 47 12.97 -12.05 -21.61
N THR A 48 14.23 -11.66 -21.45
CA THR A 48 15.12 -12.33 -20.49
C THR A 48 14.84 -11.77 -19.10
N PHE A 49 14.17 -12.56 -18.25
CA PHE A 49 14.14 -12.25 -16.83
C PHE A 49 15.56 -12.37 -16.28
N ASP A 50 16.08 -11.32 -15.66
CA ASP A 50 17.31 -11.40 -14.88
C ASP A 50 16.95 -11.43 -13.39
N PRO A 51 16.97 -12.62 -12.75
CA PRO A 51 16.65 -12.77 -11.33
C PRO A 51 17.59 -11.97 -10.42
N THR A 52 18.80 -11.63 -10.88
CA THR A 52 19.79 -10.90 -10.06
C THR A 52 19.45 -9.41 -9.94
N ILE A 53 18.81 -8.84 -10.96
CA ILE A 53 18.43 -7.42 -11.02
C ILE A 53 17.03 -7.20 -10.41
N ALA A 54 16.19 -8.23 -10.37
CA ALA A 54 14.82 -8.12 -9.89
C ALA A 54 14.70 -7.60 -8.43
N PRO A 55 15.52 -8.03 -7.45
CA PRO A 55 15.50 -7.47 -6.09
C PRO A 55 15.86 -5.98 -6.04
N ILE A 56 16.83 -5.55 -6.85
CA ILE A 56 17.25 -4.13 -6.90
C ILE A 56 16.12 -3.27 -7.47
N ARG A 57 15.47 -3.73 -8.55
CA ARG A 57 14.29 -3.04 -9.11
C ARG A 57 13.14 -2.98 -8.10
N ALA A 58 12.91 -4.07 -7.36
CA ALA A 58 11.90 -4.12 -6.31
C ALA A 58 12.17 -3.09 -5.20
N TRP A 59 13.42 -3.01 -4.76
CA TRP A 59 13.85 -2.07 -3.75
C TRP A 59 13.71 -0.61 -4.21
N VAL A 60 14.16 -0.27 -5.43
CA VAL A 60 14.01 1.09 -5.99
C VAL A 60 12.54 1.48 -6.07
N ALA A 61 11.70 0.57 -6.58
CA ALA A 61 10.30 0.88 -6.76
C ALA A 61 9.54 0.95 -5.42
N GLN A 62 10.01 0.23 -4.39
CA GLN A 62 9.51 0.36 -3.01
C GLN A 62 9.88 1.74 -2.42
N MET A 63 11.12 2.20 -2.61
CA MET A 63 11.54 3.54 -2.18
C MET A 63 10.70 4.65 -2.83
N GLU A 64 10.38 4.53 -4.12
CA GLU A 64 9.51 5.50 -4.80
C GLU A 64 8.10 5.54 -4.19
N LEU A 65 7.53 4.37 -3.88
CA LEU A 65 6.22 4.28 -3.22
C LEU A 65 6.23 4.88 -1.81
N ASP A 66 7.28 4.63 -1.04
CA ASP A 66 7.43 5.18 0.31
C ASP A 66 7.57 6.71 0.26
N GLY A 67 8.37 7.24 -0.66
CA GLY A 67 8.47 8.69 -0.89
C GLY A 67 7.17 9.32 -1.40
N MET A 68 6.33 8.59 -2.15
CA MET A 68 4.98 9.06 -2.50
C MET A 68 4.07 9.11 -1.27
N LYS A 69 4.09 8.06 -0.44
CA LYS A 69 3.27 7.97 0.77
C LYS A 69 3.62 9.08 1.76
N GLU A 70 4.91 9.31 2.03
CA GLU A 70 5.37 10.38 2.91
C GLU A 70 4.91 11.76 2.42
N ARG A 71 5.05 12.04 1.12
CA ARG A 71 4.58 13.31 0.53
C ARG A 71 3.06 13.48 0.68
N MET A 72 2.29 12.41 0.49
CA MET A 72 0.85 12.42 0.66
C MET A 72 0.46 12.69 2.13
N GLU A 73 1.11 12.03 3.09
CA GLU A 73 0.89 12.25 4.51
C GLU A 73 1.26 13.67 4.95
N MET A 74 2.40 14.20 4.47
CA MET A 74 2.81 15.57 4.74
C MET A 74 1.81 16.57 4.17
N GLY A 75 1.33 16.37 2.93
CA GLY A 75 0.28 17.19 2.33
C GLY A 75 -1.01 17.18 3.16
N GLY A 76 -1.43 16.01 3.64
CA GLY A 76 -2.58 15.87 4.53
C GLY A 76 -2.40 16.60 5.87
N LYS A 77 -1.23 16.45 6.52
CA LYS A 77 -0.91 17.13 7.78
C LYS A 77 -0.88 18.66 7.60
N ALA A 78 -0.31 19.15 6.50
CA ALA A 78 -0.26 20.58 6.20
C ALA A 78 -1.66 21.17 5.98
N ARG A 79 -2.54 20.46 5.27
CA ARG A 79 -3.94 20.88 5.08
C ARG A 79 -4.72 20.94 6.39
N LEU A 80 -4.57 19.93 7.24
CA LEU A 80 -5.20 19.92 8.57
C LEU A 80 -4.68 21.05 9.47
N LYS A 81 -3.37 21.32 9.46
CA LYS A 81 -2.79 22.47 10.18
C LYS A 81 -3.35 23.80 9.69
N ALA A 82 -3.68 23.90 8.41
CA ALA A 82 -4.33 25.07 7.82
C ALA A 82 -5.85 25.13 8.08
N GLY A 83 -6.41 24.22 8.91
CA GLY A 83 -7.85 24.15 9.20
C GLY A 83 -8.70 23.61 8.05
N LYS A 84 -8.07 23.11 6.98
CA LYS A 84 -8.75 22.61 5.80
C LYS A 84 -9.06 21.13 5.91
N ALA A 85 -10.21 20.73 5.39
CA ALA A 85 -10.59 19.33 5.33
C ALA A 85 -9.66 18.50 4.43
N ASN A 86 -9.32 17.29 4.90
CA ASN A 86 -8.73 16.26 4.06
C ASN A 86 -9.81 15.63 3.17
N MET A 87 -9.39 15.04 2.05
CA MET A 87 -10.28 14.27 1.17
C MET A 87 -10.73 13.00 1.91
N GLY A 88 -12.04 12.76 2.01
CA GLY A 88 -12.59 11.57 2.68
C GLY A 88 -13.93 11.83 3.38
N GLN A 89 -14.43 10.82 4.08
CA GLN A 89 -15.61 10.94 4.95
C GLN A 89 -15.24 11.74 6.21
N ASP A 90 -16.13 12.62 6.63
CA ASP A 90 -15.96 13.41 7.86
C ASP A 90 -15.87 12.46 9.07
N ARG A 91 -14.95 12.76 9.99
CA ARG A 91 -14.78 11.97 11.21
C ARG A 91 -15.86 12.36 12.21
N TYR A 92 -16.37 11.38 12.96
CA TYR A 92 -17.27 11.62 14.09
C TYR A 92 -16.70 12.72 15.01
N SER A 93 -17.55 13.62 15.49
CA SER A 93 -17.27 14.91 16.15
C SER A 93 -16.85 16.09 15.27
N TYR A 94 -16.73 15.91 13.96
CA TYR A 94 -16.39 16.97 13.03
C TYR A 94 -17.35 17.02 11.84
N ILE A 95 -17.70 18.22 11.41
CA ILE A 95 -18.50 18.47 10.21
C ILE A 95 -17.76 19.41 9.27
N ARG A 96 -17.76 19.08 7.97
CA ARG A 96 -17.18 19.94 6.96
C ARG A 96 -18.22 20.92 6.43
N ILE A 97 -17.91 22.21 6.55
CA ILE A 97 -18.69 23.29 5.92
C ILE A 97 -17.77 23.99 4.91
N GLY A 98 -17.92 23.62 3.62
CA GLY A 98 -17.06 24.10 2.55
C GLY A 98 -15.63 23.54 2.63
N GLU A 99 -14.63 24.41 2.80
CA GLU A 99 -13.23 24.00 3.00
C GLU A 99 -12.85 23.82 4.47
N ASN A 100 -13.67 24.32 5.41
CA ASN A 100 -13.34 24.38 6.82
C ASN A 100 -13.90 23.17 7.57
N ILE A 101 -13.14 22.72 8.57
CA ILE A 101 -13.59 21.71 9.53
C ILE A 101 -14.16 22.43 10.75
N HIS A 102 -15.40 22.11 11.13
CA HIS A 102 -16.06 22.58 12.34
C HIS A 102 -16.21 21.44 13.34
N LEU A 103 -16.00 21.72 14.62
CA LEU A 103 -16.23 20.77 15.70
C LEU A 103 -17.72 20.72 16.04
N VAL A 104 -18.29 19.53 16.08
CA VAL A 104 -19.65 19.30 16.59
C VAL A 104 -19.53 19.03 18.09
N GLU A 105 -19.81 20.06 18.89
CA GLU A 105 -19.57 20.02 20.33
C GLU A 105 -20.39 18.92 21.05
N GLU A 106 -21.57 18.58 20.55
CA GLU A 106 -22.41 17.51 21.10
C GLU A 106 -21.76 16.13 20.95
N GLU A 107 -21.24 15.82 19.77
CA GLU A 107 -20.53 14.57 19.50
C GLU A 107 -19.15 14.54 20.20
N ALA A 108 -18.47 15.69 20.27
CA ALA A 108 -17.20 15.83 20.98
C ALA A 108 -17.34 15.56 22.50
N LYS A 109 -18.46 15.96 23.11
CA LYS A 109 -18.77 15.64 24.51
C LYS A 109 -18.83 14.14 24.76
N CYS A 110 -19.45 13.36 23.86
CA CYS A 110 -19.49 11.90 23.97
C CYS A 110 -18.09 11.29 23.99
N ILE A 111 -17.18 11.75 23.12
CA ILE A 111 -15.80 11.25 23.09
C ILE A 111 -15.06 11.63 24.38
N ARG A 112 -15.17 12.88 24.83
CA ARG A 112 -14.54 13.33 26.10
C ARG A 112 -15.03 12.52 27.29
N ASN A 113 -16.32 12.22 27.34
CA ASN A 113 -16.90 11.40 28.40
C ASN A 113 -16.37 9.96 28.37
N ILE A 114 -16.28 9.34 27.18
CA ILE A 114 -15.70 8.00 27.03
C ILE A 114 -14.25 7.97 27.53
N ILE A 115 -13.43 8.96 27.15
CA ILE A 115 -12.04 9.06 27.61
C ILE A 115 -11.99 9.22 29.14
N ASN A 116 -12.82 10.11 29.69
CA ASN A 116 -12.89 10.36 31.13
C ASN A 116 -13.39 9.15 31.93
N TRP A 117 -14.20 8.26 31.33
CA TRP A 117 -14.65 7.03 31.99
C TRP A 117 -13.62 5.91 31.94
N TYR A 118 -12.61 6.03 31.07
CA TYR A 118 -11.55 5.04 30.91
C TYR A 118 -10.31 5.34 31.76
N ILE A 119 -10.17 6.59 32.23
CA ILE A 119 -9.17 7.04 33.22
C ILE A 119 -9.69 6.74 34.62
#